data_AF-A0A454CXE9-F1
#
_entry.id   AF-A0A454CXE9-F1
#
_cell.length_a   1.000
_cell.length_b   1.000
_cell.length_c   1.000
_cell.angle_alpha   90.00
_cell.angle_beta   90.00
_cell.angle_gamma   90.00
#
_symmetry.space_group_name_H-M   'P 1'
#
loop_
_entity.id
_entity.type
_entity.pdbx_description
1 polymer ?
#
loop_
_entity_poly.entity_id
_entity_poly.type
_entity_poly.pdbx_seq_one_letter_code
_entity_poly.pdbx_strand_id
1 'polypeptide(L)'
;MSYEALRLSREKDFTAAEEKLSQAKECINKAHLIQTQLIEEDQGEGKVPMTLVMVHAQDHLMTTILAQEMAVEIVALNKQLAAR
;
A
#
# COMPACT_ATOMS: atom_id res chain seq x y z
N MET A 1 6.77 2.11 5.44
CA MET A 1 5.70 2.69 6.27
C MET A 1 4.75 1.59 6.77
N SER A 2 4.15 0.78 5.91
CA SER A 2 3.25 -0.34 6.32
C SER A 2 3.93 -1.35 7.25
N TYR A 3 5.17 -1.77 6.95
CA TYR A 3 5.96 -2.62 7.86
C TYR A 3 6.34 -1.94 9.18
N GLU A 4 6.48 -0.62 9.19
CA GLU A 4 6.75 0.15 10.40
C GLU A 4 5.51 0.20 11.30
N ALA A 5 4.31 0.38 10.71
CA ALA A 5 3.05 0.27 11.43
C ALA A 5 2.86 -1.12 12.06
N LEU A 6 3.22 -2.18 11.34
CA LEU A 6 3.21 -3.54 11.88
C LEU A 6 4.13 -3.66 13.11
N ARG A 7 5.34 -3.09 13.05
CA ARG A 7 6.27 -3.08 14.20
C ARG A 7 5.68 -2.32 15.40
N LEU A 8 5.20 -1.10 15.18
CA LEU A 8 4.62 -0.25 16.23
C LEU A 8 3.40 -0.92 16.88
N SER A 9 2.55 -1.59 16.10
CA SER A 9 1.40 -2.30 16.65
C SER A 9 1.78 -3.51 17.53
N ARG A 10 2.90 -4.18 17.26
CA ARG A 10 3.44 -5.23 18.14
C ARG A 10 3.93 -4.66 19.47
N GLU A 11 4.41 -3.42 19.46
CA GLU A 11 4.83 -2.66 20.64
C GLU A 11 3.63 -1.99 21.37
N LYS A 12 2.40 -2.23 20.89
CA LYS A 12 1.15 -1.61 21.36
C LYS A 12 1.10 -0.08 21.19
N ASP A 13 2.02 0.49 20.41
CA ASP A 13 1.96 1.90 20.00
C ASP A 13 1.01 2.05 18.79
N PHE A 14 -0.28 1.97 19.11
CA PHE A 14 -1.34 1.95 18.12
C PHE A 14 -1.57 3.30 17.44
N THR A 15 -1.29 4.40 18.13
CA THR A 15 -1.43 5.74 17.58
C THR A 15 -0.37 5.98 16.50
N ALA A 16 0.90 5.67 16.79
CA ALA A 16 1.95 5.79 15.80
C ALA A 16 1.76 4.79 14.64
N ALA A 17 1.25 3.59 14.92
CA ALA A 17 0.93 2.62 13.87
C ALA A 17 -0.12 3.15 12.88
N GLU A 18 -1.21 3.76 13.38
CA GLU A 18 -2.25 4.36 12.53
C GLU A 18 -1.73 5.53 11.71
N GLU A 19 -0.88 6.38 12.31
CA GLU A 19 -0.25 7.48 11.59
C GLU A 19 0.58 6.96 10.41
N LYS A 20 1.40 5.91 10.64
CA LYS A 20 2.20 5.29 9.58
C LYS A 20 1.35 4.62 8.50
N LEU A 21 0.23 4.00 8.87
CA LEU A 21 -0.72 3.47 7.88
C LEU A 21 -1.36 4.58 7.04
N SER A 22 -1.72 5.71 7.65
CA SER A 22 -2.29 6.86 6.95
C SER A 22 -1.31 7.46 5.95
N GLN A 23 -0.07 7.69 6.38
CA GLN A 23 0.98 8.20 5.50
C GLN A 23 1.30 7.22 4.35
N ALA A 24 1.33 5.91 4.63
CA ALA A 24 1.51 4.89 3.59
C ALA A 24 0.39 4.96 2.54
N LYS A 25 -0.87 5.08 2.99
CA LYS A 25 -2.05 5.19 2.13
C LYS A 25 -1.98 6.43 1.23
N GLU A 26 -1.52 7.57 1.75
CA GLU A 26 -1.37 8.78 0.94
C GLU A 26 -0.36 8.60 -0.20
N CYS A 27 0.81 8.02 0.09
CA CYS A 27 1.83 7.74 -0.92
C CYS A 27 1.34 6.73 -1.97
N ILE A 28 0.67 5.66 -1.53
CA ILE A 28 0.10 4.64 -2.40
C ILE A 28 -0.95 5.25 -3.33
N ASN A 29 -1.84 6.10 -2.83
CA ASN A 29 -2.87 6.75 -3.65
C ASN A 29 -2.25 7.60 -4.76
N LYS A 30 -1.16 8.32 -4.47
CA LYS A 30 -0.44 9.11 -5.49
C LYS A 30 0.16 8.21 -6.57
N ALA A 31 0.80 7.11 -6.18
CA ALA A 31 1.38 6.16 -7.13
C ALA A 31 0.30 5.43 -7.96
N HIS A 32 -0.80 5.02 -7.33
CA HIS A 32 -1.93 4.36 -7.98
C HIS A 32 -2.67 5.29 -8.96
N LEU A 33 -2.72 6.60 -8.69
CA LEU A 33 -3.25 7.57 -9.65
C LEU A 33 -2.44 7.58 -10.95
N ILE A 34 -1.10 7.55 -10.86
CA ILE A 34 -0.22 7.49 -12.03
C ILE A 34 -0.45 6.17 -12.79
N GLN A 35 -0.57 5.04 -12.08
CA GLN A 35 -0.89 3.77 -12.70
C GLN A 35 -2.25 3.81 -13.43
N THR A 36 -3.25 4.46 -12.84
CA THR A 36 -4.59 4.63 -13.45
C THR A 36 -4.49 5.45 -14.74
N GLN A 37 -3.75 6.56 -14.72
CA GLN A 37 -3.52 7.39 -15.91
C GLN A 37 -2.82 6.62 -17.03
N LEU A 38 -1.81 5.81 -16.71
CA LEU A 38 -1.15 4.96 -17.71
C LEU A 38 -2.10 3.94 -18.35
N ILE A 39 -3.03 3.38 -17.57
CA ILE A 39 -4.05 2.45 -18.09
C ILE A 39 -5.06 3.20 -18.98
N GLU A 40 -5.47 4.41 -18.59
CA GLU A 40 -6.38 5.26 -19.38
C GLU A 40 -5.73 5.69 -20.71
N GLU A 41 -4.45 6.04 -20.70
CA GLU A 41 -3.66 6.39 -21.88
C GLU A 41 -3.52 5.22 -22.85
N ASP A 42 -3.46 3.99 -22.33
CA ASP A 42 -3.40 2.79 -23.15
C ASP A 42 -4.68 2.57 -23.98
N GLN A 43 -5.81 3.10 -23.52
CA GLN A 43 -7.15 2.96 -24.11
C GLN A 43 -7.55 1.49 -24.40
N GLY A 44 -6.85 0.52 -23.79
CA GLY A 44 -7.01 -0.90 -24.07
C GLY A 44 -6.48 -1.33 -25.45
N GLU A 45 -5.73 -0.47 -26.14
CA GLU A 45 -5.18 -0.73 -27.47
C GLU A 45 -3.66 -1.01 -27.45
N GLY A 46 -3.02 -1.06 -26.27
CA GLY A 46 -1.59 -1.32 -26.15
C GLY A 46 -0.73 -0.14 -26.64
N LYS A 47 -1.25 1.09 -26.51
CA LYS A 47 -0.58 2.33 -26.92
C LYS A 47 0.61 2.68 -26.03
N VAL A 48 0.61 2.23 -24.77
CA VAL A 48 1.70 2.50 -23.82
C VAL A 48 2.74 1.38 -23.90
N PRO A 49 4.03 1.68 -24.16
CA PRO A 49 5.07 0.65 -24.27
C PRO A 49 5.30 -0.14 -22.97
N MET A 50 4.86 -1.40 -22.92
CA MET A 50 5.18 -2.30 -21.80
C MET A 50 6.63 -2.76 -21.81
N THR A 51 7.49 -1.99 -21.15
CA THR A 51 8.87 -2.37 -20.85
C THR A 51 8.98 -3.20 -19.57
N LEU A 52 10.07 -3.95 -19.41
CA LEU A 52 10.35 -4.71 -18.18
C LEU A 52 10.36 -3.82 -16.92
N VAL A 53 10.87 -2.59 -17.04
CA VAL A 53 10.88 -1.62 -15.93
C VAL A 53 9.46 -1.21 -15.56
N MET A 54 8.56 -1.04 -16.55
CA MET A 54 7.16 -0.70 -16.27
C MET A 54 6.40 -1.85 -15.62
N VAL A 55 6.60 -3.09 -16.09
CA VAL A 55 6.05 -4.30 -15.43
C VAL A 55 6.51 -4.34 -13.98
N HIS A 56 7.81 -4.21 -13.74
CA HIS A 56 8.39 -4.26 -12.41
C HIS A 56 7.85 -3.17 -11.48
N ALA A 57 7.66 -1.95 -11.99
CA ALA A 57 7.08 -0.85 -11.23
C ALA A 57 5.62 -1.14 -10.85
N GLN A 58 4.83 -1.71 -11.76
CA GLN A 58 3.44 -2.11 -11.47
C GLN A 58 3.39 -3.25 -10.45
N ASP A 59 4.25 -4.26 -10.58
CA ASP A 59 4.36 -5.37 -9.61
C ASP A 59 4.65 -4.86 -8.20
N HIS A 60 5.62 -3.93 -8.06
CA HIS A 60 5.92 -3.30 -6.76
C HIS A 60 4.74 -2.52 -6.21
N LEU A 61 4.03 -1.77 -7.06
CA LEU A 61 2.90 -0.97 -6.61
C LEU A 61 1.75 -1.87 -6.13
N MET A 62 1.37 -2.87 -6.92
CA MET A 62 0.28 -3.79 -6.56
C MET A 62 0.61 -4.63 -5.33
N THR A 63 1.84 -5.14 -5.21
CA THR A 63 2.26 -5.87 -4.00
C THR A 63 2.31 -4.97 -2.77
N THR A 64 2.69 -3.69 -2.92
CA THR A 64 2.68 -2.71 -1.83
C THR A 64 1.26 -2.36 -1.39
N ILE A 65 0.31 -2.24 -2.34
CA ILE A 65 -1.12 -2.04 -2.03
C ILE A 65 -1.64 -3.20 -1.18
N LEU A 66 -1.42 -4.44 -1.64
CA LEU A 66 -1.83 -5.62 -0.89
C LEU A 66 -1.19 -5.67 0.51
N ALA A 67 0.11 -5.39 0.61
CA ALA A 67 0.81 -5.37 1.88
C ALA A 67 0.25 -4.29 2.84
N GLN A 68 -0.17 -3.15 2.30
CA GLN A 68 -0.84 -2.10 3.08
C GLN A 68 -2.20 -2.56 3.61
N GLU A 69 -3.03 -3.18 2.78
CA GLU A 69 -4.34 -3.72 3.19
C GLU A 69 -4.17 -4.77 4.29
N MET A 70 -3.24 -5.71 4.10
CA MET A 70 -2.92 -6.70 5.12
C MET A 70 -2.39 -6.05 6.41
N ALA A 71 -1.57 -4.99 6.29
CA ALA A 71 -1.06 -4.29 7.46
C ALA A 71 -2.17 -3.63 8.28
N VAL A 72 -3.18 -3.03 7.63
CA VAL A 72 -4.35 -2.47 8.30
C VAL A 72 -5.08 -3.53 9.12
N GLU A 73 -5.37 -4.69 8.52
CA GLU A 73 -6.07 -5.79 9.20
C GLU A 73 -5.26 -6.35 10.38
N ILE A 74 -3.95 -6.55 10.21
CA ILE A 74 -3.10 -7.07 11.29
C ILE A 74 -3.01 -6.07 12.45
N VAL A 75 -2.92 -4.76 12.17
CA VAL A 75 -2.93 -3.72 13.22
C VAL A 75 -4.27 -3.73 13.96
N ALA A 76 -5.39 -3.87 13.24
CA ALA A 76 -6.72 -3.98 13.86
C ALA A 76 -6.84 -5.23 14.76
N LEU A 77 -6.33 -6.38 14.31
CA LEU A 77 -6.29 -7.61 15.11
C LEU A 77 -5.43 -7.43 16.36
N ASN A 78 -4.25 -6.81 16.26
CA ASN A 78 -3.39 -6.53 17.41
C ASN A 78 -4.08 -5.64 18.44
N LYS A 79 -4.86 -4.64 18.01
CA LYS A 79 -5.68 -3.80 18.91
C LYS A 79 -6.73 -4.63 19.66
N GLN A 80 -7.46 -5.49 18.95
CA GLN A 80 -8.47 -6.35 19.57
C GLN A 80 -7.87 -7.32 20.59
N LEU A 81 -6.69 -7.90 20.27
CA LEU A 81 -5.98 -8.80 21.18
C LEU A 81 -5.44 -8.07 22.41
N ALA A 82 -5.03 -6.81 22.29
CA ALA A 82 -4.56 -6.01 23.42
C ALA A 82 -5.68 -5.51 24.34
N ALA A 83 -6.91 -5.46 23.85
CA ALA A 83 -8.11 -5.07 24.61
C ALA A 83 -8.75 -6.26 25.37
N ARG A 84 -8.22 -7.47 25.21
CA ARG A 84 -8.57 -8.68 25.98
C ARG A 84 -7.62 -8.85 27.15
#